data_AF-A0A1H9MDZ7-F1
#
_entry.id   AF-A0A1H9MDZ7-F1
#
_cell.length_a   1.000
_cell.length_b   1.000
_cell.length_c   1.000
_cell.angle_alpha   90.00
_cell.angle_beta   90.00
_cell.angle_gamma   90.00
#
_symmetry.space_group_name_H-M   'P 1'
#
loop_
_entity.id
_entity.type
_entity.pdbx_description
1 polymer ?
#
loop_
_entity_poly.entity_id
_entity_poly.type
_entity_poly.pdbx_seq_one_letter_code
_entity_poly.pdbx_strand_id
1 'polypeptide(L)'
;MITGRLRQYQILETERLILRPVTLADAEAMFTYVSDEENTRWNFPANKTLEETKAAIKNIYLKTPLGSYGIVLKGTTAFIGTIDLMNFSDEKMAELGYIINKKYWN
;
A
#
# COMPACT_ATOMS: atom_id res chain seq x y z
N MET A 1 -14.44 17.68 4.63
CA MET A 1 -14.10 16.88 3.44
C MET A 1 -13.06 15.84 3.77
N ILE A 2 -13.27 14.60 3.35
CA ILE A 2 -12.39 13.45 3.64
C ILE A 2 -10.98 13.66 3.07
N THR A 3 -10.86 14.28 1.90
CA THR A 3 -9.60 14.65 1.27
C THR A 3 -8.72 15.57 2.13
N GLY A 4 -9.33 16.47 2.90
CA GLY A 4 -8.62 17.33 3.85
C GLY A 4 -7.99 16.52 4.99
N ARG A 5 -8.73 15.53 5.51
CA ARG A 5 -8.20 14.61 6.53
C ARG A 5 -7.07 13.74 5.96
N LEU A 6 -7.23 13.21 4.75
CA LEU A 6 -6.19 12.40 4.09
C LEU A 6 -4.89 13.18 3.84
N ARG A 7 -4.97 14.50 3.58
CA ARG A 7 -3.78 15.37 3.50
C ARG A 7 -3.13 15.59 4.86
N GLN A 8 -3.92 15.75 5.91
CA GLN A 8 -3.41 15.92 7.28
C GLN A 8 -2.74 14.65 7.80
N TYR A 9 -3.27 13.48 7.42
CA TYR A 9 -2.83 12.18 7.91
C TYR A 9 -2.06 11.37 6.84
N GLN A 10 -1.13 12.02 6.13
CA GLN A 10 -0.27 11.32 5.17
C GLN A 10 0.68 10.31 5.83
N ILE A 11 0.99 10.52 7.10
CA ILE A 11 1.72 9.57 7.94
C ILE A 11 0.85 9.25 9.16
N LEU A 12 0.62 7.98 9.41
CA LEU A 12 -0.09 7.47 10.57
C LEU A 12 0.81 6.50 11.32
N GLU A 13 0.88 6.65 12.62
CA GLU A 13 1.59 5.72 13.48
C GLU A 13 0.62 4.96 14.36
N THR A 14 0.87 3.67 14.51
CA THR A 14 0.22 2.82 15.51
C THR A 14 1.27 2.32 16.51
N GLU A 15 0.85 1.43 17.41
CA GLU A 15 1.76 0.73 18.30
C GLU A 15 2.84 -0.05 17.51
N ARG A 16 2.46 -0.68 16.39
CA ARG A 16 3.33 -1.60 15.65
C ARG A 16 3.68 -1.15 14.23
N LEU A 17 2.97 -0.18 13.66
CA LEU A 17 3.06 0.15 12.23
C LEU A 17 3.26 1.64 12.00
N ILE A 18 3.90 1.95 10.89
CA ILE A 18 3.92 3.27 10.28
C ILE A 18 3.26 3.12 8.91
N LEU A 19 2.15 3.83 8.69
CA LEU A 19 1.55 3.99 7.37
C LEU A 19 2.10 5.28 6.77
N ARG A 20 2.68 5.20 5.57
CA ARG A 20 3.31 6.35 4.91
C ARG A 20 3.16 6.27 3.39
N PRO A 21 3.38 7.35 2.64
CA PRO A 21 3.31 7.31 1.18
C PRO A 21 4.29 6.27 0.61
N VAL A 22 3.86 5.53 -0.41
CA VAL A 22 4.72 4.59 -1.15
C VAL A 22 5.70 5.38 -2.02
N THR A 23 6.92 4.87 -2.14
CA THR A 23 7.99 5.46 -2.93
C THR A 23 8.56 4.41 -3.90
N LEU A 24 9.35 4.85 -4.89
CA LEU A 24 10.03 3.91 -5.79
C LEU A 24 11.07 3.03 -5.08
N ALA A 25 11.58 3.46 -3.92
CA ALA A 25 12.50 2.65 -3.13
C ALA A 25 11.82 1.39 -2.54
N ASP A 26 10.48 1.38 -2.48
CA ASP A 26 9.72 0.24 -1.97
C ASP A 26 9.56 -0.88 -3.01
N ALA A 27 9.97 -0.67 -4.26
CA ALA A 27 9.69 -1.59 -5.36
C ALA A 27 10.20 -3.00 -5.10
N GLU A 28 11.41 -3.15 -4.55
CA GLU A 28 11.97 -4.48 -4.26
C GLU A 28 11.18 -5.19 -3.16
N ALA A 29 10.91 -4.50 -2.05
CA ALA A 29 10.12 -5.06 -0.95
C ALA A 29 8.68 -5.36 -1.39
N MET A 30 8.07 -4.49 -2.18
CA MET A 30 6.75 -4.70 -2.77
C MET A 30 6.73 -5.94 -3.67
N PHE A 31 7.72 -6.06 -4.56
CA PHE A 31 7.83 -7.19 -5.47
C PHE A 31 7.82 -8.52 -4.75
N THR A 32 8.45 -8.62 -3.56
CA THR A 32 8.49 -9.87 -2.78
C THR A 32 7.11 -10.46 -2.45
N TYR A 33 6.05 -9.65 -2.42
CA TYR A 33 4.69 -10.13 -2.18
C TYR A 33 3.77 -9.97 -3.39
N VAL A 34 3.95 -8.97 -4.25
CA VAL A 34 3.10 -8.84 -5.45
C VAL A 34 3.47 -9.83 -6.55
N SER A 35 4.62 -10.50 -6.47
CA SER A 35 5.00 -11.59 -7.38
C SER A 35 4.51 -12.97 -6.94
N ASP A 36 3.88 -13.08 -5.77
CA ASP A 36 3.43 -14.33 -5.20
C ASP A 36 1.92 -14.49 -5.43
N GLU A 37 1.54 -15.51 -6.20
CA GLU A 37 0.15 -15.74 -6.61
C GLU A 37 -0.79 -16.03 -5.43
N GLU A 38 -0.30 -16.61 -4.33
CA GLU A 38 -1.11 -16.82 -3.13
C GLU A 38 -1.41 -15.48 -2.46
N ASN A 39 -0.42 -14.61 -2.42
CA ASN A 39 -0.50 -13.27 -1.85
C ASN A 39 -1.43 -12.35 -2.66
N THR A 40 -1.50 -12.50 -3.98
CA THR A 40 -2.33 -11.67 -4.87
C THR A 40 -3.64 -12.32 -5.32
N ARG A 41 -3.90 -13.57 -4.91
CA ARG A 41 -5.03 -14.42 -5.35
C ARG A 41 -6.38 -13.72 -5.42
N TRP A 42 -6.66 -12.81 -4.50
CA TRP A 42 -7.95 -12.13 -4.36
C TRP A 42 -7.97 -10.70 -4.90
N ASN A 43 -6.83 -10.19 -5.36
CA ASN A 43 -6.66 -8.78 -5.69
C ASN A 43 -6.34 -8.57 -7.18
N PHE A 44 -5.26 -9.17 -7.69
CA PHE A 44 -4.79 -8.95 -9.07
C PHE A 44 -3.82 -10.05 -9.52
N PRO A 45 -3.59 -10.23 -10.83
CA PRO A 45 -2.56 -11.15 -11.33
C PRO A 45 -1.17 -10.79 -10.78
N ALA A 46 -0.41 -11.79 -10.35
CA ALA A 46 0.92 -11.56 -9.81
C ALA A 46 1.85 -10.88 -10.82
N ASN A 47 2.64 -9.92 -10.33
CA ASN A 47 3.67 -9.26 -11.14
C ASN A 47 4.78 -10.25 -11.45
N LYS A 48 5.22 -10.29 -12.71
CA LYS A 48 6.28 -11.18 -13.19
C LYS A 48 7.66 -10.56 -13.09
N THR A 49 7.74 -9.23 -13.03
CA THR A 49 9.01 -8.50 -13.00
C THR A 49 9.01 -7.33 -12.01
N LEU A 50 10.20 -6.94 -11.57
CA LEU A 50 10.39 -5.74 -10.76
C LEU A 50 9.95 -4.48 -11.52
N GLU A 51 10.10 -4.45 -12.85
CA GLU A 51 9.67 -3.30 -13.66
C GLU A 51 8.15 -3.14 -13.71
N GLU A 52 7.39 -4.25 -13.76
CA GLU A 52 5.93 -4.20 -13.59
C GLU A 52 5.54 -3.60 -12.24
N THR A 53 6.27 -3.95 -11.18
CA THR A 53 6.05 -3.40 -9.84
C THR A 53 6.39 -1.91 -9.77
N LYS A 54 7.51 -1.49 -10.34
CA LYS A 54 7.85 -0.05 -10.44
C LYS A 54 6.80 0.72 -11.25
N ALA A 55 6.27 0.13 -12.32
CA ALA A 55 5.20 0.71 -13.11
C ALA A 55 3.90 0.85 -12.29
N ALA A 56 3.53 -0.18 -11.52
CA ALA A 56 2.39 -0.12 -10.60
C ALA A 56 2.57 0.99 -9.53
N ILE A 57 3.77 1.11 -8.95
CA ILE A 57 4.10 2.19 -8.00
C ILE A 57 3.84 3.57 -8.61
N LYS A 58 4.35 3.80 -9.83
CA LYS A 58 4.15 5.08 -10.52
C LYS A 58 2.68 5.36 -10.84
N ASN A 59 1.97 4.36 -11.35
CA ASN A 59 0.63 4.53 -11.91
C ASN A 59 -0.47 4.58 -10.84
N ILE A 60 -0.29 3.90 -9.72
CA ILE A 60 -1.29 3.80 -8.65
C ILE A 60 -0.93 4.80 -7.55
N TYR A 61 0.25 4.65 -6.96
CA TYR A 61 0.58 5.32 -5.70
C TYR A 61 1.16 6.72 -5.90
N LEU A 62 2.00 6.94 -6.91
CA LEU A 62 2.57 8.27 -7.15
C LEU A 62 1.60 9.19 -7.90
N LYS A 63 0.74 8.62 -8.75
CA LYS A 63 -0.28 9.37 -9.49
C LYS A 63 -1.44 9.81 -8.60
N THR A 64 -1.85 8.95 -7.66
CA THR A 64 -2.97 9.19 -6.75
C THR A 64 -2.58 8.87 -5.31
N PRO A 65 -1.68 9.65 -4.69
CA PRO A 65 -1.10 9.31 -3.38
C PRO A 65 -2.05 9.48 -2.19
N LEU A 66 -3.18 10.18 -2.38
CA LEU A 66 -4.11 10.43 -1.29
C LEU A 66 -4.96 9.19 -0.99
N GLY A 67 -4.85 8.69 0.24
CA GLY A 67 -5.58 7.50 0.67
C GLY A 67 -4.80 6.19 0.49
N SER A 68 -3.64 6.22 -0.17
CA SER A 68 -2.80 5.05 -0.42
C SER A 68 -1.52 5.09 0.42
N TYR A 69 -1.25 4.03 1.16
CA TYR A 69 -0.13 3.95 2.09
C TYR A 69 0.64 2.64 1.93
N GLY A 70 1.95 2.74 2.05
CA GLY A 70 2.81 1.63 2.42
C GLY A 70 2.69 1.33 3.91
N ILE A 71 2.69 0.05 4.25
CA ILE A 71 2.68 -0.46 5.62
C ILE A 71 4.13 -0.79 5.99
N VAL A 72 4.68 -0.11 6.99
CA VAL A 72 6.03 -0.35 7.50
C VAL A 72 5.97 -0.85 8.94
N LEU A 73 6.73 -1.89 9.27
CA LEU A 73 6.81 -2.42 10.63
C LEU A 73 7.69 -1.50 11.50
N LYS A 74 7.10 -0.95 12.58
CA LYS A 74 7.76 -0.01 13.49
C LYS A 74 8.94 -0.67 14.21
N GLY A 75 10.00 0.10 14.44
CA GLY A 75 11.26 -0.41 14.98
C GLY A 75 12.13 -1.15 13.95
N THR A 76 11.65 -1.26 12.71
CA THR A 76 12.40 -1.81 11.58
C THR A 76 12.29 -0.89 10.36
N THR A 77 12.94 -1.26 9.26
CA THR A 77 12.76 -0.65 7.93
C THR A 77 11.89 -1.50 7.01
N ALA A 78 11.26 -2.56 7.51
CA ALA A 78 10.54 -3.52 6.69
C ALA A 78 9.24 -2.93 6.14
N PHE A 79 9.18 -2.78 4.82
CA PHE A 79 7.94 -2.53 4.08
C PHE A 79 7.22 -3.86 3.86
N ILE A 80 6.03 -4.01 4.44
CA ILE A 80 5.35 -5.30 4.57
C ILE A 80 4.04 -5.39 3.79
N GLY A 81 3.61 -4.31 3.13
CA GLY A 81 2.34 -4.31 2.42
C GLY A 81 1.87 -2.91 2.03
N THR A 82 0.68 -2.84 1.48
CA THR A 82 -0.02 -1.60 1.16
C THR A 82 -1.46 -1.64 1.65
N ILE A 83 -1.99 -0.45 1.93
CA ILE A 83 -3.37 -0.22 2.31
C ILE A 83 -3.90 1.02 1.61
N ASP A 84 -5.10 0.91 1.05
CA ASP A 84 -5.70 1.90 0.17
C ASP A 84 -7.13 2.18 0.62
N LEU A 85 -7.43 3.45 0.85
CA LEU A 85 -8.78 3.96 0.98
C LEU A 85 -9.26 4.42 -0.40
N MET A 86 -10.39 3.89 -0.86
CA MET A 86 -10.93 4.10 -2.20
C MET A 86 -12.42 4.47 -2.14
N ASN A 87 -12.99 4.87 -3.28
CA ASN A 87 -14.43 5.09 -3.46
C ASN A 87 -15.10 5.99 -2.41
N PHE A 88 -14.39 7.04 -1.98
CA PHE A 88 -14.81 7.93 -0.89
C PHE A 88 -15.39 9.28 -1.34
N SER A 89 -15.79 9.40 -2.61
CA SER A 89 -16.23 10.67 -3.20
C SER A 89 -17.54 11.21 -2.63
N ASP A 90 -18.42 10.35 -2.11
CA ASP A 90 -19.70 10.73 -1.52
C ASP A 90 -19.61 11.14 -0.03
N GLU A 91 -18.41 11.03 0.56
CA GLU A 91 -18.06 11.27 1.97
C GLU A 91 -18.88 10.48 3.00
N LYS A 92 -19.67 9.48 2.58
CA LYS A 92 -20.50 8.65 3.44
C LYS A 92 -19.96 7.23 3.58
N MET A 93 -19.34 6.74 2.51
CA MET A 93 -18.74 5.41 2.46
C MET A 93 -17.33 5.50 1.88
N ALA A 94 -16.55 4.48 2.15
CA ALA A 94 -15.24 4.29 1.57
C ALA A 94 -14.93 2.78 1.57
N GLU A 95 -14.15 2.35 0.59
CA GLU A 95 -13.63 0.99 0.54
C GLU A 95 -12.20 0.97 1.07
N LEU A 96 -11.89 -0.07 1.84
CA LEU A 96 -10.54 -0.31 2.33
C LEU A 96 -10.00 -1.58 1.68
N GLY A 97 -8.99 -1.42 0.83
CA GLY A 97 -8.22 -2.51 0.26
C GLY A 97 -6.87 -2.62 0.97
N TYR A 98 -6.37 -3.84 1.17
CA TYR A 98 -5.01 -4.03 1.64
C TYR A 98 -4.42 -5.31 1.07
N ILE A 99 -3.09 -5.34 1.05
CA ILE A 99 -2.30 -6.55 0.81
C ILE A 99 -1.12 -6.52 1.77
N ILE A 100 -0.94 -7.62 2.50
CA ILE A 100 0.17 -7.80 3.43
C ILE A 100 0.98 -8.98 2.93
N ASN A 101 2.29 -8.82 2.88
CA ASN A 101 3.20 -9.91 2.56
C ASN A 101 2.96 -11.08 3.52
N LYS A 102 2.73 -12.28 2.97
CA LYS A 102 2.36 -13.48 3.73
C LYS A 102 3.35 -13.89 4.81
N LYS A 103 4.61 -13.48 4.68
CA LYS A 103 5.62 -13.62 5.73
C LYS A 103 5.21 -12.99 7.07
N TYR A 104 4.30 -12.02 7.05
CA TYR A 104 3.87 -11.24 8.21
C TYR A 104 2.40 -11.46 8.59
N TRP A 105 1.77 -12.56 8.16
CA TRP A 105 0.38 -12.87 8.52
C TRP A 105 0.20 -13.39 9.96
N ASN A 106 1.28 -13.61 10.70
CA ASN A 106 1.28 -14.16 12.07
C ASN A 106 1.87 -13.16 13.07
#